data_AF-A0A4Z2JEE8-F1
#
_entry.id   AF-A0A4Z2JEE8-F1
#
_cell.length_a   1.000
_cell.length_b   1.000
_cell.length_c   1.000
_cell.angle_alpha   90.00
_cell.angle_beta   90.00
_cell.angle_gamma   90.00
#
_symmetry.space_group_name_H-M   'P 1'
#
loop_
_entity.id
_entity.type
_entity.pdbx_description
1 polymer ?
#
loop_
_entity_poly.entity_id
_entity_poly.type
_entity_poly.pdbx_seq_one_letter_code
_entity_poly.pdbx_strand_id
1 'polypeptide(L)'
;MVYAKDIDDVGAFSSIKGLVLDNKDTEFYNDFSSGNVPIPWQDEMIETGVFGELNIWGENGKLPNDLDPNYVEVKDLVVCSSVPSPLKATRIPIMHRGK
;
A
#
# COMPACT_ATOMS: atom_id res chain seq x y z
N MET A 1 -16.79 31.20 -5.12
CA MET A 1 -18.24 31.02 -4.91
C MET A 1 -18.56 29.57 -5.23
N VAL A 2 -18.96 28.79 -4.22
CA VAL A 2 -19.32 27.37 -4.38
C VAL A 2 -20.82 27.29 -4.56
N TYR A 3 -21.28 26.57 -5.58
CA TYR A 3 -22.70 26.31 -5.81
C TYR A 3 -23.08 24.99 -5.15
N ALA A 4 -23.36 25.03 -3.85
CA ALA A 4 -23.85 23.90 -3.07
C ALA A 4 -24.80 24.40 -1.98
N LYS A 5 -25.67 23.52 -1.47
CA LYS A 5 -26.44 23.80 -0.26
C LYS A 5 -25.51 23.83 0.96
N ASP A 6 -25.91 24.57 1.98
CA ASP A 6 -25.25 24.51 3.28
C ASP A 6 -25.36 23.09 3.85
N ILE A 7 -24.32 22.62 4.54
CA ILE A 7 -24.32 21.32 5.20
C ILE A 7 -25.40 21.26 6.29
N ASP A 8 -25.70 22.40 6.92
CA ASP A 8 -26.74 22.52 7.94
C ASP A 8 -28.17 22.37 7.36
N ASP A 9 -28.34 22.60 6.06
CA ASP A 9 -29.61 22.41 5.34
C ASP A 9 -29.78 21.00 4.77
N VAL A 10 -28.77 20.12 4.93
CA VAL A 10 -28.82 18.72 4.49
C VAL A 10 -29.20 17.84 5.68
N GLY A 11 -30.39 17.23 5.63
CA GLY A 11 -30.86 16.32 6.66
C GLY A 11 -29.99 15.07 6.80
N ALA A 12 -29.73 14.66 8.05
CA ALA A 12 -28.98 13.45 8.35
C ALA A 12 -29.82 12.18 8.10
N PHE A 13 -29.21 11.14 7.54
CA PHE A 13 -29.83 9.82 7.40
C PHE A 13 -29.61 8.99 8.66
N SER A 14 -30.63 8.21 9.05
CA SER A 14 -30.49 7.25 10.15
C SER A 14 -29.65 6.04 9.73
N SER A 15 -28.75 5.59 10.59
CA SER A 15 -28.03 4.33 10.40
C SER A 15 -28.98 3.14 10.54
N ILE A 16 -28.97 2.22 9.58
CA ILE A 16 -29.70 0.95 9.66
C ILE A 16 -28.93 0.01 10.59
N LYS A 17 -29.61 -0.54 11.61
CA LYS A 17 -29.04 -1.54 12.54
C LYS A 17 -29.48 -2.95 12.12
N GLY A 18 -28.60 -3.94 12.31
CA GLY A 18 -28.93 -5.35 12.08
C GLY A 18 -28.68 -5.85 10.64
N LEU A 19 -27.91 -5.11 9.83
CA LEU A 19 -27.43 -5.59 8.54
C LEU A 19 -26.34 -6.64 8.76
N VAL A 20 -26.48 -7.80 8.12
CA VAL A 20 -25.48 -8.87 8.10
C VAL A 20 -24.97 -8.95 6.67
N LEU A 21 -23.67 -8.74 6.49
CA LEU A 21 -23.00 -8.90 5.20
C LEU A 21 -22.73 -10.37 4.96
N ASP A 22 -23.04 -10.85 3.76
CA ASP A 22 -22.79 -12.22 3.35
C ASP A 22 -21.63 -12.34 2.34
N ASN A 23 -21.38 -13.55 1.86
CA ASN A 23 -20.31 -13.81 0.91
C ASN A 23 -20.57 -13.17 -0.46
N LYS A 24 -21.83 -13.03 -0.88
CA LYS A 24 -22.17 -12.38 -2.16
C LYS A 24 -21.90 -10.88 -2.10
N ASP A 25 -22.17 -10.25 -0.95
CA ASP A 25 -21.81 -8.85 -0.72
C ASP A 25 -20.29 -8.66 -0.84
N THR A 26 -19.52 -9.58 -0.26
CA THR A 26 -18.04 -9.55 -0.31
C THR A 26 -17.51 -9.75 -1.73
N GLU A 27 -18.07 -10.70 -2.49
CA GLU A 27 -17.74 -10.91 -3.91
C GLU A 27 -18.00 -9.63 -4.72
N PHE A 28 -19.17 -9.00 -4.52
CA PHE A 28 -19.49 -7.75 -5.18
C PHE A 28 -18.53 -6.61 -4.81
N TYR A 29 -18.15 -6.47 -3.53
CA TYR A 29 -17.21 -5.43 -3.11
C TYR A 29 -15.81 -5.62 -3.72
N ASN A 30 -15.38 -6.87 -3.88
CA ASN A 30 -14.12 -7.18 -4.54
C ASN A 30 -14.17 -6.82 -6.02
N ASP A 31 -15.27 -7.16 -6.72
CA ASP A 31 -15.46 -6.83 -8.13
C ASP A 31 -15.58 -5.31 -8.35
N PHE A 32 -16.28 -4.62 -7.44
CA PHE A 32 -16.46 -3.18 -7.50
C PHE A 32 -15.14 -2.42 -7.28
N SER A 33 -14.30 -2.89 -6.36
CA SER A 33 -13.07 -2.22 -5.94
C SER A 33 -11.90 -2.52 -6.88
N SER A 34 -12.08 -2.19 -8.17
CA SER A 34 -11.11 -2.50 -9.25
C SER A 34 -9.78 -1.73 -9.16
N GLY A 35 -9.65 -0.80 -8.22
CA GLY A 35 -8.42 -0.04 -8.00
C GLY A 35 -8.30 1.18 -8.91
N ASN A 36 -7.09 1.44 -9.41
CA ASN A 36 -6.80 2.63 -10.21
C ASN A 36 -7.31 2.47 -11.64
N VAL A 37 -7.95 3.52 -12.17
CA VAL A 37 -8.31 3.59 -13.59
C VAL A 37 -7.08 4.06 -14.38
N PRO A 38 -6.60 3.31 -15.38
CA PRO A 38 -5.26 3.55 -15.95
C PRO A 38 -5.01 4.94 -16.52
N ILE A 39 -5.96 5.52 -17.27
CA ILE A 39 -5.76 6.82 -17.94
C ILE A 39 -5.72 7.96 -16.91
N PRO A 40 -6.75 8.17 -16.06
CA PRO A 40 -6.72 9.24 -15.07
C PRO A 40 -5.53 9.16 -14.11
N TRP A 41 -5.12 7.94 -13.74
CA TRP A 41 -3.95 7.76 -12.87
C TRP A 41 -2.63 8.12 -13.56
N GLN A 42 -2.48 7.81 -14.86
CA GLN A 42 -1.31 8.26 -15.62
C GLN A 42 -1.30 9.78 -15.78
N ASP A 43 -2.46 10.38 -16.06
CA ASP A 43 -2.58 11.85 -16.15
C ASP A 43 -2.18 12.49 -14.81
N GLU A 44 -2.63 11.96 -13.67
CA GLU A 44 -2.23 12.40 -12.34
C GLU A 44 -0.71 12.32 -12.13
N MET A 45 -0.07 11.20 -12.50
CA MET A 45 1.39 11.04 -12.39
C MET A 45 2.17 12.04 -13.25
N ILE A 46 1.63 12.43 -14.41
CA ILE A 46 2.24 13.42 -15.29
C ILE A 46 2.01 14.84 -14.75
N GLU A 47 0.78 15.19 -14.40
CA GLU A 47 0.38 16.53 -13.94
C GLU A 47 1.03 16.91 -12.62
N THR A 48 1.22 15.94 -11.71
CA THR A 48 1.91 16.16 -10.43
C THR A 48 3.43 16.18 -10.55
N GLY A 49 3.98 15.85 -11.72
CA GLY A 49 5.43 15.80 -11.96
C GLY A 49 6.13 14.54 -11.48
N VAL A 50 5.43 13.64 -10.77
CA VAL A 50 5.99 12.38 -10.23
C VAL A 50 6.61 11.53 -11.33
N PHE A 51 5.97 11.45 -12.50
CA PHE A 51 6.53 10.75 -13.65
C PHE A 51 7.89 11.32 -14.07
N GLY A 52 8.05 12.65 -14.07
CA GLY A 52 9.31 13.30 -14.43
C GLY A 52 10.43 13.08 -13.42
N GLU A 53 10.09 12.99 -12.13
CA GLU A 53 11.05 12.74 -11.05
C GLU A 53 11.52 11.28 -10.99
N LEU A 54 10.64 10.32 -11.31
CA LEU A 54 10.94 8.90 -11.16
C LEU A 54 11.41 8.25 -12.47
N ASN A 55 10.97 8.73 -13.62
CA ASN A 55 11.32 8.14 -14.92
C ASN A 55 12.69 8.66 -15.43
N ILE A 56 13.76 8.33 -14.70
CA ILE A 56 15.12 8.80 -14.98
C ILE A 56 15.93 7.74 -15.74
N TRP A 57 16.65 8.17 -16.78
CA TRP A 57 17.62 7.34 -17.50
C TRP A 57 19.05 7.65 -17.06
N GLY A 58 19.95 6.66 -17.15
CA GLY A 58 21.36 6.84 -16.85
C GLY A 58 22.07 7.75 -17.87
N GLU A 59 23.22 8.30 -17.47
CA GLU A 59 24.04 9.16 -18.35
C GLU A 59 24.29 8.52 -19.72
N ASN A 60 24.22 9.34 -20.78
CA ASN A 60 24.38 8.89 -22.17
C ASN A 60 23.36 7.82 -22.61
N GLY A 61 22.15 7.83 -22.04
CA GLY A 61 21.09 6.90 -22.41
C GLY A 61 21.33 5.47 -21.90
N LYS A 62 22.14 5.30 -20.86
CA LYS A 62 22.34 4.00 -20.21
C LYS A 62 21.04 3.55 -19.54
N LEU A 63 20.82 2.24 -19.55
CA LEU A 63 19.72 1.63 -18.82
C LEU A 63 19.86 1.93 -17.32
N PRO A 64 18.79 2.37 -16.64
CA PRO A 64 18.76 2.41 -15.19
C PRO A 64 18.81 0.99 -14.62
N ASN A 65 19.23 0.86 -13.35
CA ASN A 65 19.51 -0.44 -12.72
C ASN A 65 18.30 -1.38 -12.68
N ASP A 66 17.08 -0.84 -12.58
CA ASP A 66 15.82 -1.58 -12.60
C ASP A 66 15.51 -2.21 -13.97
N LEU A 67 16.11 -1.69 -15.04
CA LEU A 67 15.98 -2.18 -16.42
C LEU A 67 17.19 -2.99 -16.91
N ASP A 68 18.28 -3.09 -16.14
CA ASP A 68 19.46 -3.89 -16.51
C ASP A 68 19.23 -5.37 -16.15
N PRO A 69 19.15 -6.30 -17.14
CA PRO A 69 18.93 -7.72 -16.89
C PRO A 69 20.04 -8.42 -16.09
N ASN A 70 21.23 -7.82 -16.01
CA ASN A 70 22.37 -8.36 -15.29
C ASN A 70 22.57 -7.71 -13.92
N TYR A 71 21.75 -6.72 -13.58
CA TYR A 71 21.82 -6.06 -12.29
C TYR A 71 21.31 -6.99 -11.19
N VAL A 72 22.12 -7.16 -10.16
CA VAL A 72 21.76 -7.90 -8.94
C VAL A 72 21.62 -6.87 -7.83
N GLU A 73 20.41 -6.71 -7.31
CA GLU A 73 20.19 -5.92 -6.11
C GLU A 73 21.00 -6.52 -4.95
N VAL A 74 22.07 -5.84 -4.56
CA VAL A 74 22.67 -6.04 -3.24
C VAL A 74 21.69 -5.48 -2.22
N LYS A 75 20.86 -6.36 -1.66
CA LYS A 75 20.09 -6.06 -0.45
C LYS A 75 21.08 -5.94 0.69
N ASP A 76 21.67 -4.76 0.86
CA ASP A 76 22.22 -4.38 2.14
C ASP A 76 21.09 -4.54 3.15
N LEU A 77 21.26 -5.49 4.07
CA LEU A 77 20.42 -5.63 5.25
C LEU A 77 20.56 -4.33 6.03
N VAL A 78 19.76 -3.32 5.68
CA VAL A 78 19.48 -2.20 6.56
C VAL A 78 18.81 -2.82 7.77
N VAL A 79 19.62 -3.06 8.80
CA VAL A 79 19.17 -3.30 10.16
C VAL A 79 18.23 -2.14 10.47
N CYS A 80 16.93 -2.42 10.44
CA CYS A 80 15.90 -1.50 10.88
C CYS A 80 16.09 -1.31 12.39
N SER A 81 16.93 -0.36 12.76
CA SER A 81 17.33 -0.06 14.14
C SER A 81 16.28 0.78 14.86
N SER A 82 14.98 0.49 14.73
CA SER A 82 13.95 1.10 15.60
C SER A 82 12.57 0.45 15.52
N VAL A 83 12.46 -0.89 15.54
CA VAL A 83 11.19 -1.54 15.90
C VAL A 83 11.41 -2.41 17.14
N PRO A 84 10.94 -1.99 18.34
CA PRO A 84 10.91 -2.88 19.49
C PRO A 84 9.72 -3.83 19.31
N SER A 85 9.93 -4.96 18.66
CA SER A 85 8.94 -6.05 18.69
C SER A 85 8.91 -6.66 20.09
N PRO A 86 7.76 -6.65 20.79
CA PRO A 86 7.59 -7.49 21.96
C PRO A 86 7.37 -8.90 21.42
N LEU A 87 8.23 -9.84 21.83
CA LEU A 87 8.11 -11.32 21.72
C LEU A 87 9.51 -11.93 21.52
N LYS A 88 10.43 -11.68 22.47
CA LYS A 88 11.42 -12.71 22.79
C LYS A 88 10.78 -13.63 23.81
N ALA A 89 10.06 -14.63 23.31
CA ALA A 89 9.70 -15.80 24.09
C ALA A 89 11.00 -16.44 24.60
N THR A 90 11.21 -16.34 25.91
CA THR A 90 12.29 -16.99 26.64
C THR A 90 12.29 -18.49 26.33
N ARG A 91 13.29 -18.96 25.59
CA ARG A 91 13.56 -20.39 25.43
C ARG A 91 14.25 -20.88 26.70
N ILE A 92 13.47 -21.46 27.61
CA ILE A 92 13.96 -22.14 28.81
C ILE A 92 14.84 -23.33 28.35
N PRO A 93 16.11 -23.45 28.79
CA PRO A 93 16.92 -24.62 28.47
C PRO A 93 16.48 -25.80 29.35
N ILE A 94 15.91 -26.83 28.74
CA ILE A 94 15.64 -28.10 29.40
C ILE A 94 16.98 -28.82 29.57
N MET A 95 17.47 -28.84 30.81
CA MET A 95 18.67 -29.54 31.25
C MET A 95 18.57 -31.04 30.94
N HIS A 96 19.64 -31.60 30.38
CA HIS A 96 19.77 -33.02 30.06
C HIS A 96 19.63 -33.90 31.31
N ARG A 97 18.82 -34.97 31.22
CA ARG A 97 18.99 -36.15 32.08
C ARG A 97 19.69 -37.23 31.27
N GLY A 98 20.92 -37.55 31.68
CA GLY A 98 21.60 -38.78 31.32
C GLY A 98 20.87 -40.01 31.89
N LYS A 99 21.29 -41.16 31.39
CA LYS A 99 20.94 -42.49 31.90
C LYS A 99 21.13 -42.62 33.40
#